data_AF-A0A848RAS7-F1
#
_entry.id   AF-A0A848RAS7-F1
#
_cell.length_a   1.000
_cell.length_b   1.000
_cell.length_c   1.000
_cell.angle_alpha   90.00
_cell.angle_beta   90.00
_cell.angle_gamma   90.00
#
_symmetry.space_group_name_H-M   'P 1'
#
loop_
_entity.id
_entity.type
_entity.pdbx_description
1 polymer ?
#
loop_
_entity_poly.entity_id
_entity_poly.type
_entity_poly.pdbx_seq_one_letter_code
_entity_poly.pdbx_strand_id
1 'polypeptide(L)'
;MKYKKTYKAYIKLKKSKQEDFYNEHTAEIILFESAKKYLKEHLGESKTLAISKWETEVTTLKKEKKSLYNQILEIREEVEQAEKVKTCIEQLQENSKELKQSKNKDFQL
;
A
#
# COMPACT_ATOMS: atom_id res chain seq x y z
N MET A 1 -0.28 3.68 -25.46
CA MET A 1 0.58 4.76 -24.90
C MET A 1 0.22 6.09 -25.54
N LYS A 2 -0.13 7.07 -24.70
CA LYS A 2 -0.71 8.38 -25.07
C LYS A 2 0.14 9.18 -26.06
N TYR A 3 1.45 9.24 -25.87
CA TYR A 3 2.37 10.08 -26.66
C TYR A 3 3.10 9.34 -27.81
N LYS A 4 2.62 8.14 -28.17
CA LYS A 4 3.24 7.32 -29.23
C LYS A 4 3.26 8.02 -30.59
N LYS A 5 2.25 8.83 -30.91
CA LYS A 5 2.16 9.56 -32.19
C LYS A 5 3.20 10.69 -32.26
N THR A 6 3.32 11.50 -31.20
CA THR A 6 4.31 12.58 -31.07
C THR A 6 5.73 12.04 -31.21
N TYR A 7 6.06 10.97 -30.48
CA TYR A 7 7.36 10.32 -30.60
C TYR A 7 7.64 9.79 -32.02
N LYS A 8 6.63 9.20 -32.68
CA LYS A 8 6.77 8.74 -34.08
C LYS A 8 7.00 9.89 -35.06
N ALA A 9 6.42 11.06 -34.82
CA ALA A 9 6.67 12.26 -35.63
C ALA A 9 8.12 12.73 -35.43
N TYR A 10 8.55 12.86 -34.18
CA TYR A 10 9.91 13.25 -33.80
C TYR A 10 10.99 12.41 -34.53
N ILE A 11 10.91 11.08 -34.45
CA ILE A 11 11.92 10.20 -35.06
C ILE A 11 11.91 10.19 -36.60
N LYS A 12 10.83 10.66 -37.24
CA LYS A 12 10.69 10.73 -38.70
C LYS A 12 11.16 12.05 -39.29
N LEU A 13 11.31 13.09 -38.47
CA LEU A 13 11.79 14.40 -38.91
C LEU A 13 13.26 14.32 -39.33
N LYS A 14 13.67 15.23 -40.23
CA LYS A 14 15.08 15.44 -40.55
C LYS A 14 15.79 15.98 -39.29
N LYS A 15 17.06 15.61 -39.08
CA LYS A 15 17.86 16.05 -37.92
C LYS A 15 17.80 17.57 -37.69
N SER A 16 17.84 18.35 -38.76
CA SER A 16 17.78 19.82 -38.70
C SER A 16 16.47 20.40 -38.14
N LYS A 17 15.40 19.60 -38.02
CA LYS A 17 14.10 20.00 -37.46
C LYS A 17 13.73 19.23 -36.19
N GLN A 18 14.59 18.29 -35.77
CA GLN A 18 14.33 17.47 -34.60
C GLN A 18 14.51 18.25 -33.31
N GLU A 19 15.45 19.19 -33.26
CA GLU A 19 15.74 19.96 -32.06
C GLU A 19 14.59 20.90 -31.70
N ASP A 20 14.09 21.70 -32.65
CA ASP A 20 12.92 22.56 -32.44
C ASP A 20 11.69 21.75 -32.02
N PHE A 21 11.42 20.64 -32.71
CA PHE A 21 10.29 19.75 -32.36
C PHE A 21 10.46 19.10 -30.98
N TYR A 22 11.68 18.74 -30.61
CA TYR A 22 11.98 18.19 -29.29
C TYR A 22 11.73 19.24 -28.21
N ASN A 23 12.19 20.47 -28.41
CA ASN A 23 12.01 21.57 -27.47
C ASN A 23 10.52 21.90 -27.26
N GLU A 24 9.72 21.87 -28.34
CA GLU A 24 8.26 22.07 -28.25
C GLU A 24 7.51 20.91 -27.55
N HIS A 25 7.99 19.68 -27.70
CA HIS A 25 7.33 18.46 -27.19
C HIS A 25 8.17 17.69 -26.17
N THR A 26 8.99 18.40 -25.40
CA THR A 26 10.00 17.79 -24.52
C THR A 26 9.35 16.88 -23.49
N ALA A 27 8.27 17.34 -22.85
CA ALA A 27 7.56 16.57 -21.84
C ALA A 27 6.97 15.28 -22.41
N GLU A 28 6.31 15.34 -23.57
CA GLU A 28 5.71 14.17 -24.21
C GLU A 28 6.73 13.15 -24.66
N ILE A 29 7.86 13.61 -25.22
CA ILE A 29 8.94 12.73 -25.68
C ILE A 29 9.63 12.06 -24.50
N ILE A 30 10.03 12.81 -23.47
CA ILE A 30 10.66 12.25 -22.26
C ILE A 30 9.74 11.24 -21.57
N LEU A 31 8.44 11.56 -21.42
CA LEU A 31 7.48 10.65 -20.81
C LEU A 31 7.34 9.34 -21.61
N PHE A 32 7.30 9.43 -22.94
CA PHE A 32 7.21 8.25 -23.79
C PHE A 32 8.47 7.40 -23.73
N GLU A 33 9.66 8.01 -23.82
CA GLU A 33 10.93 7.31 -23.76
C GLU A 33 11.17 6.64 -22.41
N SER A 34 10.85 7.34 -21.31
CA SER A 34 10.92 6.80 -19.96
C SER A 34 10.02 5.57 -19.80
N ALA A 35 8.77 5.67 -20.26
CA ALA A 35 7.85 4.55 -20.18
C ALA A 35 8.29 3.39 -21.11
N LYS A 36 8.83 3.67 -22.29
CA LYS A 36 9.41 2.66 -23.19
C LYS A 36 10.62 1.95 -22.56
N LYS A 37 11.49 2.70 -21.88
CA LYS A 37 12.64 2.16 -21.13
C LYS A 37 12.20 1.25 -19.99
N TYR A 38 11.29 1.73 -19.15
CA TYR A 38 10.70 0.97 -18.05
C TYR A 38 10.07 -0.34 -18.54
N LEU A 39 9.27 -0.27 -19.61
CA LEU A 39 8.68 -1.47 -20.21
C LEU A 39 9.75 -2.44 -20.73
N LYS A 40 10.83 -1.96 -21.36
CA LYS A 40 11.92 -2.82 -21.81
C LYS A 40 12.63 -3.54 -20.64
N GLU A 41 12.85 -2.83 -19.54
CA GLU A 41 13.50 -3.37 -18.34
C GLU A 41 12.62 -4.39 -17.61
N HIS A 42 11.30 -4.18 -17.56
CA HIS A 42 10.37 -4.99 -16.78
C HIS A 42 9.59 -6.05 -17.58
N LEU A 43 9.58 -6.01 -18.91
CA LEU A 43 8.95 -7.06 -19.75
C LEU A 43 9.91 -8.18 -20.18
N GLY A 44 11.23 -8.00 -20.01
CA GLY A 44 12.23 -8.95 -20.46
C GLY A 44 12.11 -9.26 -21.97
N GLU A 45 12.11 -10.53 -22.35
CA GLU A 45 11.99 -10.99 -23.75
C GLU A 45 10.56 -10.94 -24.30
N SER A 46 9.55 -10.73 -23.44
CA SER A 46 8.16 -10.68 -23.87
C SER A 46 7.88 -9.42 -24.71
N LYS A 47 7.51 -9.60 -25.97
CA LYS A 47 7.10 -8.50 -26.87
C LYS A 47 5.70 -7.95 -26.54
N THR A 48 4.97 -8.59 -25.62
CA THR A 48 3.57 -8.28 -25.32
C THR A 48 3.39 -8.03 -23.83
N LEU A 49 2.74 -6.91 -23.51
CA LEU A 49 2.24 -6.62 -22.16
C LEU A 49 1.15 -7.65 -21.81
N ALA A 50 1.33 -8.38 -20.70
CA ALA A 50 0.32 -9.29 -20.18
C ALA A 50 -0.80 -8.52 -19.46
N ILE A 51 -1.44 -7.57 -20.17
CA ILE A 51 -2.42 -6.62 -19.60
C ILE A 51 -3.56 -7.37 -18.90
N SER A 52 -4.08 -8.43 -19.52
CA SER A 52 -5.13 -9.26 -18.91
C SER A 52 -4.68 -9.96 -17.63
N LYS A 53 -3.41 -10.38 -17.55
CA LYS A 53 -2.83 -10.96 -16.33
C LYS A 53 -2.73 -9.90 -15.24
N TRP A 54 -2.25 -8.71 -15.56
CA TRP A 54 -2.15 -7.59 -14.61
C TRP A 54 -3.51 -7.10 -14.13
N GLU A 55 -4.52 -7.05 -15.01
CA GLU A 55 -5.90 -6.74 -14.60
C GLU A 55 -6.44 -7.77 -13.59
N THR A 56 -6.20 -9.06 -13.84
CA THR A 56 -6.56 -10.16 -12.93
C THR A 56 -5.80 -10.08 -11.61
N GLU A 57 -4.52 -9.75 -11.65
CA GLU A 57 -3.68 -9.59 -10.47
C GLU A 57 -4.13 -8.38 -9.63
N VAL A 58 -4.44 -7.25 -10.27
CA VAL A 58 -4.98 -6.06 -9.60
C VAL A 58 -6.33 -6.33 -8.95
N THR A 59 -7.23 -7.07 -9.60
CA THR A 59 -8.53 -7.42 -9.00
C THR A 59 -8.37 -8.35 -7.81
N THR A 60 -7.46 -9.34 -7.92
CA THR A 60 -7.12 -10.26 -6.82
C THR A 60 -6.53 -9.50 -5.64
N LEU A 61 -5.51 -8.67 -5.85
CA LEU A 61 -4.88 -7.86 -4.81
C LEU A 61 -5.87 -6.88 -4.16
N LYS A 62 -6.79 -6.30 -4.92
CA LYS A 62 -7.86 -5.46 -4.34
C LYS A 62 -8.77 -6.25 -3.41
N LYS A 63 -9.13 -7.48 -3.77
CA LYS A 63 -9.95 -8.37 -2.94
C LYS A 63 -9.21 -8.77 -1.67
N GLU A 64 -7.95 -9.18 -1.79
CA GLU A 64 -7.09 -9.54 -0.66
C GLU A 64 -6.88 -8.36 0.30
N LYS A 65 -6.53 -7.18 -0.24
CA LYS A 65 -6.41 -5.95 0.55
C LYS A 65 -7.68 -5.66 1.36
N LYS A 66 -8.85 -5.78 0.74
CA LYS A 66 -10.14 -5.55 1.42
C LYS A 66 -10.36 -6.57 2.54
N SER A 67 -10.07 -7.84 2.29
CA SER A 67 -10.20 -8.90 3.30
C SER A 67 -9.26 -8.67 4.48
N LEU A 68 -7.98 -8.38 4.23
CA LEU A 68 -6.99 -8.09 5.27
C LEU A 68 -7.37 -6.86 6.09
N TYR A 69 -7.88 -5.81 5.44
CA TYR A 69 -8.34 -4.61 6.15
C TYR A 69 -9.48 -4.92 7.12
N ASN A 70 -10.45 -5.74 6.72
CA ASN A 70 -11.54 -6.16 7.60
C ASN A 70 -11.03 -7.02 8.77
N GLN A 71 -10.13 -7.97 8.52
CA GLN A 71 -9.52 -8.77 9.59
C GLN A 71 -8.76 -7.90 10.61
N ILE A 72 -8.04 -6.88 10.14
CA ILE A 72 -7.35 -5.93 11.04
C ILE A 72 -8.35 -5.16 11.90
N LEU A 73 -9.52 -4.79 11.36
CA LEU A 73 -10.57 -4.13 12.15
C LEU A 73 -11.12 -5.05 13.24
N GLU A 74 -11.46 -6.29 12.88
CA GLU A 74 -11.96 -7.30 13.83
C GLU A 74 -10.96 -7.54 14.96
N ILE A 75 -9.68 -7.76 14.62
CA ILE A 75 -8.62 -7.95 15.62
C ILE A 75 -8.48 -6.74 16.55
N ARG A 76 -8.63 -5.51 16.03
CA ARG A 76 -8.56 -4.30 16.88
C ARG A 76 -9.70 -4.25 17.89
N GLU A 77 -10.91 -4.61 17.48
CA GLU A 77 -12.07 -4.68 18.36
C GLU A 77 -11.86 -5.76 19.44
N GLU A 78 -11.38 -6.94 19.05
CA GLU A 78 -11.07 -8.03 19.99
C GLU A 78 -10.00 -7.61 21.02
N VAL A 79 -8.94 -6.94 20.58
CA VAL A 79 -7.87 -6.43 21.47
C VAL A 79 -8.42 -5.37 22.43
N GLU A 80 -9.31 -4.48 21.98
CA GLU A 80 -9.94 -3.49 22.84
C GLU A 80 -10.77 -4.16 23.96
N GLN A 81 -11.54 -5.20 23.61
CA GLN A 81 -12.30 -5.96 24.61
C GLN A 81 -11.38 -6.71 25.58
N ALA A 82 -10.30 -7.30 25.08
CA ALA A 82 -9.32 -7.99 25.91
C ALA A 82 -8.63 -7.05 26.92
N GLU A 83 -8.27 -5.83 26.51
CA GLU A 83 -7.68 -4.83 27.42
C GLU A 83 -8.69 -4.36 28.49
N LYS A 84 -9.97 -4.23 28.17
CA LYS A 84 -11.03 -3.94 29.16
C LYS A 84 -11.12 -5.06 30.21
N VAL A 85 -11.13 -6.32 29.77
CA VAL A 85 -11.17 -7.48 30.67
C VAL A 85 -9.93 -7.52 31.55
N LYS A 86 -8.74 -7.33 30.97
CA LYS A 86 -7.47 -7.28 31.70
C LYS A 86 -7.47 -6.19 32.78
N THR A 87 -7.88 -4.98 32.43
CA THR A 87 -7.97 -3.85 33.38
C THR A 87 -8.92 -4.18 34.55
N CYS A 88 -10.06 -4.80 34.26
CA CYS A 88 -11.00 -5.24 35.30
C CYS A 88 -10.39 -6.29 36.24
N ILE A 89 -9.66 -7.27 35.69
CA ILE A 89 -8.96 -8.29 36.49
C ILE A 89 -7.88 -7.65 37.38
N GLU A 90 -7.08 -6.72 36.84
CA GLU A 90 -6.05 -6.00 37.59
C GLU A 90 -6.64 -5.22 38.77
N GLN A 91 -7.75 -4.50 38.55
CA GLN A 91 -8.48 -3.78 39.61
C GLN A 91 -9.03 -4.73 40.70
N LEU A 92 -9.61 -5.87 40.30
CA LEU A 92 -10.11 -6.86 41.25
C LEU A 92 -8.98 -7.47 42.09
N GLN A 93 -7.83 -7.74 41.47
CA GLN A 93 -6.66 -8.26 42.17
C GLN A 93 -6.13 -7.25 43.19
N GLU A 94 -6.06 -5.97 42.83
CA GLU A 94 -5.63 -4.90 43.74
C GLU A 94 -6.58 -4.76 44.94
N ASN A 95 -7.88 -4.62 44.69
CA ASN A 95 -8.91 -4.55 45.74
C ASN A 95 -8.86 -5.76 46.69
N SER A 96 -8.60 -6.96 46.16
CA SER A 96 -8.50 -8.18 46.97
C SER A 96 -7.27 -8.18 47.90
N LYS A 97 -6.16 -7.57 47.47
CA LYS A 97 -4.96 -7.42 48.29
C LYS A 97 -5.20 -6.41 49.41
N GLU A 98 -5.82 -5.28 49.10
CA GLU A 98 -6.19 -4.26 50.08
C GLU A 98 -7.12 -4.82 51.16
N LEU A 99 -8.15 -5.58 50.76
CA LEU A 99 -9.09 -6.21 51.70
C LEU A 99 -8.43 -7.25 52.62
N LYS A 100 -7.40 -7.96 52.14
CA LYS A 100 -6.62 -8.88 53.00
C LYS A 100 -5.76 -8.10 54.00
N GLN A 101 -5.16 -6.99 53.58
CA GLN A 101 -4.35 -6.15 54.45
C GLN A 101 -5.18 -5.45 55.54
N SER A 102 -6.39 -4.97 55.22
CA SER A 102 -7.28 -4.37 56.21
C SER A 102 -7.72 -5.38 57.26
N LYS A 103 -8.19 -6.57 56.83
CA LYS A 103 -8.57 -7.64 57.76
C LYS A 103 -7.45 -8.02 58.72
N ASN A 104 -6.22 -8.14 58.23
CA ASN A 104 -5.08 -8.47 59.10
C ASN A 104 -4.77 -7.38 60.14
N LYS A 105 -5.01 -6.11 59.83
CA LYS A 105 -4.83 -5.01 60.80
C LYS A 105 -5.92 -5.03 61.87
N ASP A 106 -7.16 -5.33 61.48
CA ASP A 106 -8.30 -5.39 62.41
C ASP A 106 -8.16 -6.53 63.44
N PHE A 107 -7.47 -7.63 63.08
CA PHE A 107 -7.16 -8.73 64.00
C PHE A 107 -5.93 -8.50 64.91
N GLN A 108 -5.15 -7.43 64.67
CA GLN A 108 -3.95 -7.09 65.45
C GLN A 108 -4.18 -5.99 66.51
N LEU A 109 -5.43 -5.52 66.64
CA LEU A 109 -5.92 -4.59 67.67
C LEU A 109 -6.72 -5.35 68.74
#